data_AF-A0A955ZVU1-F1
#
_entry.id   AF-A0A955ZVU1-F1
#
_cell.length_a   1.000
_cell.length_b   1.000
_cell.length_c   1.000
_cell.angle_alpha   90.00
_cell.angle_beta   90.00
_cell.angle_gamma   90.00
#
_symmetry.space_group_name_H-M   'P 1'
#
loop_
_entity.id
_entity.type
_entity.pdbx_description
1 polymer ?
#
loop_
_entity_poly.entity_id
_entity_poly.type
_entity_poly.pdbx_seq_one_letter_code
_entity_poly.pdbx_strand_id
1 'polypeptide(L)'
;MPAPHRRRPTRPLATIAPILLVLACLARESGEAAHEATADTAPEAPEAAAPLPPRSSGYPTTAYYGDLHVHTALSADAWLMGTRAPLEDAYRYAKGEPIDHVSGTPIQARRALDFLAVTDHAE
;
A
#
# COMPACT_ATOMS: atom_id res chain seq x y z
N MET A 1 -69.96 6.25 -27.65
CA MET A 1 -68.94 7.32 -27.53
C MET A 1 -68.12 7.08 -26.27
N PRO A 2 -66.97 6.36 -26.33
CA PRO A 2 -66.12 6.15 -25.17
C PRO A 2 -65.16 7.33 -24.97
N ALA A 3 -64.99 7.77 -23.71
CA ALA A 3 -64.10 8.86 -23.32
C ALA A 3 -62.62 8.43 -23.30
N PRO A 4 -61.66 9.36 -23.53
CA PRO A 4 -60.24 9.00 -23.57
C PRO A 4 -59.63 8.87 -22.17
N HIS A 5 -58.95 7.74 -21.92
CA HIS A 5 -58.14 7.52 -20.72
C HIS A 5 -56.90 8.42 -20.73
N ARG A 6 -56.81 9.34 -19.75
CA ARG A 6 -55.59 10.09 -19.45
C ARG A 6 -54.61 9.20 -18.68
N ARG A 7 -53.44 8.91 -19.27
CA ARG A 7 -52.32 8.28 -18.55
C ARG A 7 -51.65 9.31 -17.63
N ARG A 8 -51.45 8.94 -16.36
CA ARG A 8 -50.68 9.74 -15.39
C ARG A 8 -49.19 9.49 -15.59
N PRO A 9 -48.32 10.52 -15.58
CA PRO A 9 -46.88 10.31 -15.64
C PRO A 9 -46.38 9.84 -14.27
N THR A 10 -45.69 8.70 -14.25
CA THR A 10 -44.96 8.21 -13.08
C THR A 10 -43.66 9.00 -12.95
N ARG A 11 -43.51 9.76 -11.86
CA ARG A 11 -42.26 10.46 -11.51
C ARG A 11 -41.22 9.44 -11.04
N PRO A 12 -40.01 9.38 -11.61
CA PRO A 12 -38.97 8.47 -11.12
C PRO A 12 -38.37 9.06 -9.85
N LEU A 13 -38.77 8.54 -8.69
CA LEU A 13 -38.21 8.90 -7.38
C LEU A 13 -36.90 8.14 -7.06
N ALA A 14 -36.32 7.42 -8.03
CA ALA A 14 -35.26 6.45 -7.80
C ALA A 14 -33.82 7.00 -8.00
N THR A 15 -33.64 8.26 -8.39
CA THR A 15 -32.32 8.81 -8.76
C THR A 15 -31.56 9.47 -7.61
N ILE A 16 -32.17 9.61 -6.42
CA ILE A 16 -31.62 10.43 -5.31
C ILE A 16 -30.70 9.60 -4.39
N ALA A 17 -30.94 8.29 -4.25
CA ALA A 17 -30.20 7.41 -3.35
C ALA A 17 -28.67 7.29 -3.64
N PRO A 18 -28.20 7.14 -4.90
CA PRO A 18 -26.76 7.02 -5.15
C PRO A 18 -26.02 8.36 -4.94
N ILE A 19 -26.69 9.49 -5.15
CA ILE A 19 -26.11 10.83 -4.95
C ILE A 19 -25.86 11.10 -3.46
N LEU A 20 -26.80 10.71 -2.59
CA LEU A 20 -26.64 10.81 -1.13
C LEU A 20 -25.50 9.94 -0.60
N LEU A 21 -25.31 8.74 -1.16
CA LEU A 21 -24.21 7.85 -0.76
C LEU A 21 -22.84 8.41 -1.16
N VAL A 22 -22.71 8.96 -2.37
CA VAL A 22 -21.46 9.59 -2.84
C VAL A 22 -21.12 10.84 -2.01
N LEU A 23 -22.12 11.67 -1.67
CA LEU A 23 -21.89 12.86 -0.85
C LEU A 23 -21.43 12.54 0.58
N ALA A 24 -21.92 11.43 1.16
CA ALA A 24 -21.50 10.97 2.48
C ALA A 24 -20.04 10.45 2.50
N CYS A 25 -19.55 9.87 1.40
CA CYS A 25 -18.14 9.47 1.28
C CYS A 25 -17.19 10.67 1.23
N LEU A 26 -17.56 11.73 0.50
CA LEU A 26 -16.73 12.94 0.38
C LEU A 26 -16.65 13.73 1.70
N ALA A 27 -17.68 13.70 2.53
CA ALA A 27 -17.68 14.40 3.83
C ALA A 27 -16.79 13.74 4.90
N ARG A 28 -16.33 12.48 4.68
CA ARG A 28 -15.47 11.77 5.65
C ARG A 28 -14.00 12.15 5.58
N GLU A 29 -13.57 12.86 4.54
CA GLU A 29 -12.16 13.22 4.38
C GLU A 29 -11.75 14.48 5.17
N SER A 30 -12.70 15.28 5.69
CA SER A 30 -12.38 16.47 6.49
C SER A 30 -12.35 16.17 8.00
N GLY A 31 -11.65 15.10 8.39
CA GLY A 31 -11.30 14.82 9.78
C GLY A 31 -9.94 15.43 10.10
N GLU A 32 -9.93 16.68 10.53
CA GLU A 32 -8.76 17.39 11.05
C GLU A 32 -8.26 16.67 12.32
N ALA A 33 -7.27 15.79 12.16
CA ALA A 33 -6.50 15.31 13.30
C ALA A 33 -5.48 16.40 13.66
N ALA A 34 -5.92 17.36 14.47
CA ALA A 34 -5.01 18.28 15.15
C ALA A 34 -4.09 17.45 16.06
N HIS A 35 -2.88 17.17 15.59
CA HIS A 35 -1.83 16.65 16.44
C HIS A 35 -1.27 17.83 17.24
N GLU A 36 -1.79 18.01 18.44
CA GLU A 36 -1.24 18.93 19.42
C GLU A 36 0.15 18.44 19.81
N ALA A 37 1.18 19.10 19.28
CA ALA A 37 2.55 18.89 19.68
C ALA A 37 2.74 19.45 21.09
N THR A 38 2.40 18.66 22.10
CA THR A 38 2.95 18.86 23.44
C THR A 38 4.47 18.70 23.32
N ALA A 39 5.20 19.79 23.55
CA ALA A 39 6.65 19.76 23.69
C ALA A 39 7.01 18.84 24.85
N ASP A 40 7.32 17.59 24.52
CA ASP A 40 7.76 16.59 25.47
C ASP A 40 9.11 17.04 26.02
N THR A 41 9.14 17.30 27.33
CA THR A 41 10.36 17.64 28.05
C THR A 41 11.26 16.42 27.95
N ALA A 42 12.44 16.56 27.35
CA ALA A 42 13.38 15.46 27.18
C ALA A 42 13.59 14.73 28.51
N PRO A 43 13.44 13.40 28.58
CA PRO A 43 13.73 12.66 29.79
C PRO A 43 15.22 12.85 30.11
N GLU A 44 15.49 13.22 31.37
CA GLU A 44 16.84 13.30 31.91
C GLU A 44 17.57 11.98 31.63
N ALA A 45 18.76 12.10 31.02
CA ALA A 45 19.52 10.97 30.55
C ALA A 45 19.80 9.99 31.71
N PRO A 46 19.60 8.67 31.52
CA PRO A 46 19.90 7.72 32.57
C PRO A 46 21.39 7.78 32.89
N GLU A 47 21.68 7.78 34.20
CA GLU A 47 23.01 7.63 34.77
C GLU A 47 23.79 6.53 34.02
N ALA A 48 24.99 6.88 33.56
CA ALA A 48 25.75 6.09 32.60
C ALA A 48 25.93 4.64 33.08
N ALA A 49 25.24 3.71 32.40
CA ALA A 49 25.41 2.29 32.63
C ALA A 49 26.88 1.90 32.43
N ALA A 50 27.41 1.10 33.35
CA ALA A 50 28.78 0.62 33.30
C ALA A 50 29.10 -0.01 31.92
N PRO A 51 30.34 0.15 31.40
CA PRO A 51 30.69 -0.35 30.08
C PRO A 51 30.43 -1.86 29.97
N LEU A 52 29.62 -2.25 28.99
CA LEU A 52 29.42 -3.67 28.68
C LEU A 52 30.77 -4.27 28.25
N PRO A 53 31.08 -5.52 28.66
CA PRO A 53 32.30 -6.18 28.24
C PRO A 53 32.33 -6.31 26.69
N PRO A 54 33.51 -6.28 26.07
CA PRO A 54 33.64 -6.37 24.62
C PRO A 54 33.04 -7.68 24.11
N ARG A 55 32.02 -7.58 23.27
CA ARG A 55 31.39 -8.73 22.62
C ARG A 55 32.31 -9.26 21.54
N SER A 56 33.15 -10.25 21.87
CA SER A 56 33.78 -11.13 20.86
C SER A 56 32.79 -12.24 20.48
N SER A 57 31.70 -11.84 19.84
CA SER A 57 30.70 -12.81 19.41
C SER A 57 31.17 -13.39 18.09
N GLY A 58 31.63 -14.64 18.04
CA GLY A 58 32.02 -15.32 16.79
C GLY A 58 30.87 -15.53 15.78
N TYR A 59 29.79 -14.76 15.90
CA TYR A 59 28.62 -14.74 15.03
C TYR A 59 28.78 -13.66 13.96
N PRO A 60 28.22 -13.88 12.76
CA PRO A 60 28.21 -12.87 11.72
C PRO A 60 27.46 -11.62 12.19
N THR A 61 28.10 -10.46 11.99
CA THR A 61 27.56 -9.13 12.35
C THR A 61 27.02 -8.37 11.15
N THR A 62 27.09 -8.96 9.95
CA THR A 62 26.54 -8.40 8.72
C THR A 62 25.02 -8.56 8.71
N ALA A 63 24.30 -7.45 8.66
CA ALA A 63 22.87 -7.45 8.42
C ALA A 63 22.58 -7.54 6.91
N TYR A 64 21.70 -8.46 6.52
CA TYR A 64 21.18 -8.58 5.17
C TYR A 64 19.77 -7.98 5.09
N TYR A 65 19.46 -7.36 3.97
CA TYR A 65 18.20 -6.67 3.73
C TYR A 65 17.59 -7.15 2.42
N GLY A 66 16.33 -7.54 2.48
CA GLY A 66 15.60 -8.06 1.35
C GLY A 66 14.10 -7.92 1.52
N ASP A 67 13.38 -8.29 0.46
CA ASP A 67 11.92 -8.34 0.45
C ASP A 67 11.47 -9.80 0.55
N LEU A 68 10.49 -10.06 1.41
CA LEU A 68 9.99 -11.40 1.69
C LEU A 68 8.61 -11.66 1.06
N HIS A 69 7.98 -10.65 0.49
CA HIS A 69 6.63 -10.76 -0.04
C HIS A 69 6.50 -9.96 -1.34
N VAL A 70 6.86 -10.60 -2.45
CA VAL A 70 6.78 -10.00 -3.79
C VAL A 70 5.92 -10.85 -4.69
N HIS A 71 4.95 -10.22 -5.34
CA HIS A 71 4.15 -10.85 -6.39
C HIS A 71 4.66 -10.46 -7.78
N THR A 72 4.49 -11.38 -8.73
CA THR A 72 4.75 -11.19 -10.16
C THR A 72 3.46 -11.38 -10.97
N ALA A 73 3.56 -11.20 -12.28
CA ALA A 73 2.48 -11.48 -13.21
C ALA A 73 2.09 -12.97 -13.29
N LEU A 74 2.83 -13.87 -12.64
CA LEU A 74 2.49 -15.30 -12.58
C LEU A 74 1.32 -15.60 -11.63
N SER A 75 1.07 -14.75 -10.63
CA SER A 75 -0.09 -14.84 -9.74
C SER A 75 -1.34 -14.31 -10.43
N ALA A 76 -2.39 -15.12 -10.53
CA ALA A 76 -3.64 -14.75 -11.21
C ALA A 76 -4.34 -13.56 -10.54
N ASP A 77 -4.34 -13.52 -9.21
CA ASP A 77 -4.93 -12.44 -8.44
C ASP A 77 -4.10 -11.15 -8.54
N ALA A 78 -2.77 -11.22 -8.44
CA ALA A 78 -1.90 -10.06 -8.58
C ALA A 78 -2.01 -9.48 -9.99
N TRP A 79 -2.06 -10.33 -11.00
CA TRP A 79 -2.29 -9.90 -12.38
C TRP A 79 -3.64 -9.17 -12.53
N LEU A 80 -4.71 -9.73 -11.95
CA LEU A 80 -6.04 -9.11 -11.97
C LEU A 80 -6.07 -7.78 -11.20
N MET A 81 -5.25 -7.64 -10.15
CA MET A 81 -5.07 -6.42 -9.37
C MET A 81 -4.07 -5.43 -9.99
N GLY A 82 -3.46 -5.80 -11.12
CA GLY A 82 -2.67 -4.91 -11.95
C GLY A 82 -1.17 -5.12 -11.92
N THR A 83 -0.63 -6.10 -11.18
CA THR A 83 0.79 -6.48 -11.25
C THR A 83 1.10 -7.10 -12.61
N ARG A 84 1.83 -6.36 -13.45
CA ARG A 84 2.21 -6.77 -14.81
C ARG A 84 3.69 -7.13 -14.96
N ALA A 85 4.47 -6.99 -13.89
CA ALA A 85 5.91 -7.26 -13.91
C ALA A 85 6.15 -8.76 -14.10
N PRO A 86 6.90 -9.19 -15.14
CA PRO A 86 7.29 -10.58 -15.32
C PRO A 86 8.28 -11.03 -14.25
N LEU A 87 8.55 -12.33 -14.16
CA LEU A 87 9.46 -12.91 -13.16
C LEU A 87 10.87 -12.32 -13.24
N GLU A 88 11.36 -12.04 -14.45
CA GLU A 88 12.69 -11.44 -14.68
C GLU A 88 12.80 -10.06 -14.04
N ASP A 89 11.71 -9.29 -14.00
CA ASP A 89 11.71 -7.96 -13.40
C ASP A 89 11.85 -8.04 -11.87
N ALA A 90 11.39 -9.10 -11.21
CA ALA A 90 11.66 -9.30 -9.79
C ALA A 90 13.17 -9.43 -9.51
N TYR A 91 13.89 -10.16 -10.38
CA TYR A 91 15.35 -10.29 -10.28
C TYR A 91 16.05 -8.95 -10.58
N ARG A 92 15.65 -8.25 -11.64
CA ARG A 92 16.21 -6.94 -12.01
C ARG A 92 15.98 -5.90 -10.91
N TYR A 93 14.77 -5.85 -10.34
CA TYR A 93 14.44 -5.01 -9.21
C TYR A 93 15.31 -5.32 -7.99
N ALA A 94 15.52 -6.60 -7.66
CA ALA A 94 16.43 -7.02 -6.59
C ALA A 94 17.88 -6.57 -6.85
N LYS A 95 18.33 -6.57 -8.11
CA LYS A 95 19.64 -6.04 -8.52
C LYS A 95 19.74 -4.50 -8.44
N GLY A 96 18.63 -3.82 -8.14
CA GLY A 96 18.56 -2.37 -8.09
C GLY A 96 18.39 -1.73 -9.46
N GLU A 97 17.95 -2.48 -10.48
CA GLU A 97 17.59 -1.91 -11.78
C GLU A 97 16.18 -1.32 -11.76
N PRO A 98 15.91 -0.25 -12.53
CA PRO A 98 14.56 0.25 -12.72
C PRO A 98 13.72 -0.75 -13.54
N ILE A 99 12.48 -0.95 -13.11
CA ILE A 99 11.47 -1.77 -13.82
C ILE A 99 10.23 -0.93 -14.10
N ASP A 100 9.45 -1.34 -15.11
CA ASP A 100 8.20 -0.68 -15.44
C ASP A 100 7.16 -0.91 -14.33
N HIS A 101 6.34 0.10 -14.07
CA HIS A 101 5.26 0.01 -13.11
C HIS A 101 3.97 0.54 -13.71
N VAL A 102 2.84 0.02 -13.25
CA VAL A 102 1.53 0.32 -13.83
C VAL A 102 1.05 1.75 -13.63
N SER A 103 1.70 2.51 -12.74
CA SER A 103 1.52 3.97 -12.66
C SER A 103 2.11 4.73 -13.85
N GLY A 104 2.83 4.06 -14.76
CA GLY A 104 3.53 4.68 -15.88
C GLY A 104 4.86 5.34 -15.51
N THR A 105 5.26 5.29 -14.24
CA THR A 105 6.56 5.76 -13.77
C THR A 105 7.38 4.57 -13.30
N PRO A 106 8.61 4.35 -13.79
CA PRO A 106 9.44 3.24 -13.34
C PRO A 106 9.66 3.24 -11.83
N ILE A 107 9.73 2.05 -11.25
CA ILE A 107 10.10 1.87 -9.84
C ILE A 107 11.47 1.20 -9.74
N GLN A 108 12.17 1.46 -8.64
CA GLN A 108 13.51 0.94 -8.40
C GLN A 108 13.72 0.77 -6.89
N ALA A 109 14.41 -0.30 -6.50
CA ALA A 109 14.82 -0.47 -5.11
C ALA A 109 15.81 0.64 -4.72
N ARG A 110 15.71 1.17 -3.49
CA ARG A 110 16.62 2.23 -2.99
C ARG A 110 18.10 1.82 -2.99
N ARG A 111 18.34 0.51 -2.95
CA ARG A 111 19.64 -0.17 -3.06
C ARG A 111 19.39 -1.56 -3.63
N ALA A 112 20.43 -2.21 -4.14
CA ALA A 112 20.36 -3.65 -4.42
C ALA A 112 20.01 -4.41 -3.13
N LEU A 113 19.13 -5.38 -3.26
CA LEU A 113 18.70 -6.27 -2.18
C LEU A 113 19.67 -7.43 -2.06
N ASP A 114 19.87 -7.90 -0.83
CA ASP A 114 20.67 -9.09 -0.55
C ASP A 114 19.90 -10.38 -0.89
N PHE A 115 18.57 -10.32 -0.78
CA PHE A 115 17.66 -11.39 -1.16
C PHE A 115 16.28 -10.81 -1.54
N LEU A 116 15.53 -11.55 -2.32
CA LEU A 116 14.13 -11.26 -2.63
C LEU A 116 13.39 -12.60 -2.77
N ALA A 117 12.21 -12.71 -2.15
CA ALA A 117 11.34 -13.88 -2.28
C ALA A 117 10.13 -13.53 -3.16
N VAL A 118 9.97 -14.28 -4.25
CA VAL A 118 8.73 -14.28 -5.03
C VAL A 118 7.74 -15.23 -4.35
N THR A 119 6.60 -14.69 -3.95
CA THR A 119 5.57 -15.35 -3.14
C THR A 119 4.21 -15.21 -3.81
N ASP A 120 4.13 -15.61 -5.08
CA ASP A 120 2.88 -15.67 -5.82
C ASP A 120 1.87 -16.63 -5.14
N HIS A 121 0.58 -16.35 -5.33
CA HIS A 121 -0.47 -17.22 -4.81
C HIS A 121 -0.45 -18.58 -5.51
N ALA A 122 -0.89 -19.61 -4.79
CA ALA A 122 -1.26 -20.87 -5.42
C ALA A 122 -2.70 -20.74 -5.95
N GLU A 123 -2.93 -21.14 -7.20
CA GLU A 123 -4.26 -21.21 -7.81
C GLU A 123 -4.83 -22.62 -7.92
#